data_AF-A0AAQ4FI09-F1
#
_entry.id   AF-A0AAQ4FI09-F1
#
_cell.length_a   1.000
_cell.length_b   1.000
_cell.length_c   1.000
_cell.angle_alpha   90.00
_cell.angle_beta   90.00
_cell.angle_gamma   90.00
#
_symmetry.space_group_name_H-M   'P 1'
#
loop_
_entity.id
_entity.type
_entity.pdbx_description
1 polymer ?
#
loop_
_entity_poly.entity_id
_entity_poly.type
_entity_poly.pdbx_seq_one_letter_code
_entity_poly.pdbx_strand_id
1 'polypeptide(L)'
;MKEGTPLPDGTLLFDYQIAGHVHGSKKTKLGLLKHKDGSILKPLLSCDERTLREHKFYERVFSAQESPPELLNLRAFLPKYLGTWKTNFLGQEVEYLRLEDVTREFRRPSVMDVKIGAQTYDPLATPEKAALEDAKYPWSRQLGFRILGMRVFDKHEQKYCIYGKDYGLKQTPDTILDAFQTFLGMTLQQPNVPTFLPDLLAQLEHIRRWFETQHQYAFYSSSVLIVYESQTDSSDSKAVRCVAKMIDFAHVFPTLEYDKNYLHGLCKLISVLREIAHA
;
A
#
# COMPACT_ATOMS: atom_id res chain seq x y z
N MET A 1 5.35 -24.96 23.15
CA MET A 1 5.55 -23.91 22.13
C MET A 1 4.78 -24.34 20.89
N LYS A 2 3.80 -23.59 20.39
CA LYS A 2 3.14 -23.97 19.12
C LYS A 2 4.18 -23.85 18.01
N GLU A 3 4.52 -24.96 17.36
CA GLU A 3 5.38 -24.94 16.18
C GLU A 3 4.83 -23.92 15.18
N GLY A 4 5.72 -23.06 14.68
CA GLY A 4 5.35 -22.07 13.67
C GLY A 4 4.77 -22.76 12.44
N THR A 5 3.80 -22.13 11.79
CA THR A 5 3.34 -22.61 10.49
C THR A 5 4.54 -22.63 9.54
N PRO A 6 4.84 -23.77 8.87
CA PRO A 6 5.99 -23.83 7.98
C PRO A 6 5.84 -22.83 6.84
N LEU A 7 6.96 -22.47 6.20
CA LEU A 7 6.95 -21.63 5.00
C LEU A 7 7.01 -22.54 3.76
N PRO A 8 6.34 -22.19 2.66
CA PRO A 8 6.59 -22.84 1.38
C PRO A 8 8.08 -22.72 0.97
N ASP A 9 8.59 -23.72 0.25
CA ASP A 9 10.00 -23.77 -0.15
C ASP A 9 10.41 -22.53 -0.97
N GLY A 10 11.60 -21.99 -0.67
CA GLY A 10 12.13 -20.82 -1.35
C GLY A 10 11.48 -19.49 -0.95
N THR A 11 10.68 -19.48 0.13
CA THR A 11 10.04 -18.28 0.66
C THR A 11 10.56 -17.89 2.05
N LEU A 12 10.38 -16.61 2.37
CA LEU A 12 10.71 -15.96 3.63
C LEU A 12 9.50 -15.13 4.08
N LEU A 13 9.41 -14.82 5.37
CA LEU A 13 8.49 -13.77 5.83
C LEU A 13 8.92 -12.42 5.25
N PHE A 14 7.95 -11.57 4.94
CA PHE A 14 8.25 -10.22 4.46
C PHE A 14 8.42 -9.27 5.64
N ASP A 15 9.66 -8.89 5.92
CA ASP A 15 10.00 -8.08 7.10
C ASP A 15 9.26 -6.75 7.12
N TYR A 16 9.04 -6.11 5.97
CA TYR A 16 8.38 -4.80 5.88
C TYR A 16 6.85 -4.88 5.70
N GLN A 17 6.24 -6.03 5.98
CA GLN A 17 4.79 -6.15 5.99
C GLN A 17 4.20 -5.32 7.14
N ILE A 18 3.41 -4.29 6.81
CA ILE A 18 2.76 -3.40 7.78
C ILE A 18 1.28 -3.76 7.96
N ALA A 19 0.62 -4.18 6.90
CA ALA A 19 -0.80 -4.49 6.86
C ALA A 19 -1.08 -5.77 6.06
N GLY A 20 -2.35 -6.18 6.02
CA GLY A 20 -2.82 -7.34 5.28
C GLY A 20 -2.66 -8.67 6.02
N HIS A 21 -2.66 -9.78 5.28
CA HIS A 21 -2.67 -11.12 5.85
C HIS A 21 -1.25 -11.61 6.14
N VAL A 22 -0.96 -11.81 7.43
CA VAL A 22 0.29 -12.43 7.90
C VAL A 22 0.19 -13.94 7.75
N HIS A 23 1.25 -14.57 7.23
CA HIS A 23 1.32 -16.02 7.09
C HIS A 23 1.09 -16.72 8.45
N GLY A 24 0.32 -17.81 8.45
CA GLY A 24 -0.02 -18.58 9.64
C GLY A 24 -1.15 -18.02 10.52
N SER A 25 -1.69 -16.82 10.25
CA SER A 25 -2.71 -16.18 11.10
C SER A 25 -4.16 -16.58 10.80
N LYS A 26 -4.46 -17.05 9.58
CA LYS A 26 -5.82 -17.35 9.10
C LYS A 26 -6.06 -18.84 8.89
N LYS A 27 -7.33 -19.21 8.63
CA LYS A 27 -7.77 -20.59 8.34
C LYS A 27 -6.97 -21.25 7.20
N THR A 28 -6.63 -20.49 6.16
CA THR A 28 -5.82 -20.97 5.03
C THR A 28 -4.34 -21.10 5.37
N LYS A 29 -3.88 -20.47 6.47
CA LYS A 29 -2.47 -20.29 6.86
C LYS A 29 -1.59 -19.57 5.84
N LEU A 30 -2.09 -19.25 4.65
CA LEU A 30 -1.38 -18.49 3.62
C LEU A 30 -1.43 -16.98 3.93
N GLY A 31 -0.32 -16.30 3.70
CA GLY A 31 -0.21 -14.85 3.81
C GLY A 31 0.80 -14.28 2.81
N LEU A 32 1.08 -12.99 2.94
CA LEU A 32 2.10 -12.31 2.16
C LEU A 32 3.48 -12.91 2.49
N LEU A 33 4.26 -13.21 1.46
CA LEU A 33 5.61 -13.78 1.60
C LEU A 33 6.59 -13.05 0.69
N LYS A 34 7.89 -13.24 0.95
CA LYS A 34 8.98 -12.82 0.08
C LYS A 34 9.62 -14.06 -0.54
N HIS A 35 9.78 -14.08 -1.86
CA HIS A 35 10.51 -15.14 -2.53
C HIS A 35 12.02 -14.86 -2.48
N LYS A 36 12.85 -15.91 -2.58
CA LYS A 36 14.32 -15.81 -2.53
C LYS A 36 14.96 -14.89 -3.57
N ASP A 37 14.29 -14.62 -4.69
CA ASP A 37 14.76 -13.64 -5.70
C ASP A 37 14.39 -12.18 -5.39
N GLY A 38 13.75 -11.96 -4.25
CA GLY A 38 13.38 -10.63 -3.75
C GLY A 38 12.02 -10.15 -4.23
N SER A 39 11.22 -10.96 -4.91
CA SER A 39 9.82 -10.62 -5.24
C SER A 39 8.86 -10.88 -4.08
N ILE A 40 7.70 -10.21 -4.09
CA ILE A 40 6.63 -10.39 -3.12
C ILE A 40 5.59 -11.37 -3.67
N LEU A 41 5.10 -12.24 -2.81
CA LEU A 41 4.12 -13.28 -3.12
C LEU A 41 2.83 -13.00 -2.36
N LYS A 42 1.75 -12.74 -3.09
CA LYS A 42 0.40 -12.59 -2.56
C LYS A 42 -0.43 -13.85 -2.86
N PRO A 43 -1.06 -14.52 -1.87
CA PRO A 43 -1.82 -15.74 -2.13
C PRO A 43 -2.96 -15.55 -3.13
N LEU A 44 -3.10 -16.47 -4.08
CA LEU A 44 -4.26 -16.61 -4.96
C LEU A 44 -5.10 -17.79 -4.49
N LEU A 45 -6.32 -17.48 -4.05
CA LEU A 45 -7.24 -18.46 -3.50
C LEU A 45 -8.39 -18.63 -4.48
N SER A 46 -8.52 -19.83 -5.08
CA SER A 46 -9.58 -20.14 -6.05
C SER A 46 -11.00 -19.95 -5.49
N CYS A 47 -11.18 -20.10 -4.17
CA CYS A 47 -12.44 -19.87 -3.48
C CYS A 47 -12.68 -18.41 -3.05
N ASP A 48 -11.77 -17.48 -3.37
CA ASP A 48 -11.87 -16.07 -3.01
C ASP A 48 -11.75 -15.17 -4.24
N GLU A 49 -12.90 -14.74 -4.76
CA GLU A 49 -13.01 -13.87 -5.94
C GLU A 49 -12.17 -12.59 -5.83
N ARG A 50 -11.91 -12.10 -4.62
CA ARG A 50 -11.08 -10.90 -4.39
C ARG A 50 -9.66 -11.09 -4.88
N THR A 51 -9.07 -12.26 -4.60
CA THR A 51 -7.70 -12.57 -5.01
C THR A 51 -7.61 -12.74 -6.53
N LEU A 52 -8.63 -13.37 -7.13
CA LEU A 52 -8.74 -13.52 -8.58
C LEU A 52 -8.96 -12.18 -9.29
N ARG A 53 -9.71 -11.25 -8.67
CA ARG A 53 -9.92 -9.90 -9.19
C ARG A 53 -8.63 -9.09 -9.20
N GLU A 54 -7.86 -9.13 -8.12
CA GLU A 54 -6.54 -8.48 -8.06
C GLU A 54 -5.60 -9.04 -9.15
N HIS A 55 -5.56 -10.37 -9.32
CA HIS A 55 -4.77 -11.03 -10.37
C HIS A 55 -5.17 -10.57 -11.77
N LYS A 56 -6.46 -10.66 -12.12
CA LYS A 56 -6.98 -10.22 -13.42
C LYS A 56 -6.69 -8.75 -13.70
N PHE A 57 -6.74 -7.90 -12.68
CA PHE A 57 -6.40 -6.49 -12.80
C PHE A 57 -4.92 -6.31 -13.18
N TYR A 58 -3.98 -6.98 -12.50
CA TYR A 58 -2.57 -6.93 -12.86
C TYR A 58 -2.31 -7.47 -14.26
N GLU A 59 -2.91 -8.60 -14.64
CA GLU A 59 -2.78 -9.16 -15.99
C GLU A 59 -3.26 -8.18 -17.07
N ARG A 60 -4.40 -7.52 -16.82
CA ARG A 60 -4.96 -6.53 -17.74
C ARG A 60 -4.04 -5.32 -17.89
N VAL A 61 -3.55 -4.77 -16.78
CA VAL A 61 -2.68 -3.58 -16.79
C VAL A 61 -1.33 -3.89 -17.43
N PHE A 62 -0.75 -5.05 -17.19
CA PHE A 62 0.59 -5.43 -17.67
C PHE A 62 0.62 -6.26 -18.96
N SER A 63 -0.52 -6.50 -19.60
CA SER A 63 -0.60 -7.21 -20.90
C SER A 63 0.22 -6.48 -21.99
N ALA A 64 1.06 -7.23 -22.70
CA ALA A 64 2.09 -6.68 -23.58
C ALA A 64 1.57 -6.10 -24.91
N GLN A 65 0.40 -6.55 -25.40
CA GLN A 65 0.06 -6.35 -26.80
C GLN A 65 -0.79 -5.11 -27.10
N GLU A 66 -1.71 -4.66 -26.24
CA GLU A 66 -2.66 -3.59 -26.61
C GLU A 66 -3.20 -2.84 -25.37
N SER A 67 -2.32 -2.39 -24.47
CA SER A 67 -2.78 -1.55 -23.35
C SER A 67 -3.11 -0.14 -23.83
N PRO A 68 -4.33 0.38 -23.57
CA PRO A 68 -4.64 1.79 -23.76
C PRO A 68 -3.61 2.68 -23.06
N PRO A 69 -3.33 3.90 -23.56
CA PRO A 69 -2.36 4.82 -22.94
C PRO A 69 -2.59 5.04 -21.44
N GLU A 70 -3.85 5.07 -21.02
CA GLU A 70 -4.24 5.16 -19.60
C GLU A 70 -3.66 4.00 -18.77
N LEU A 71 -3.70 2.76 -19.27
CA LEU A 71 -3.17 1.60 -18.53
C LEU A 71 -1.64 1.57 -18.56
N LEU A 72 -1.01 2.06 -19.64
CA LEU A 72 0.44 2.21 -19.70
C LEU A 72 0.94 3.19 -18.64
N ASN A 73 0.26 4.34 -18.50
CA ASN A 73 0.57 5.33 -17.48
C ASN A 73 0.36 4.77 -16.07
N LEU A 74 -0.70 3.97 -15.87
CA LEU A 74 -0.99 3.34 -14.59
C LEU A 74 0.16 2.44 -14.11
N ARG A 75 0.86 1.72 -15.00
CA ARG A 75 1.99 0.84 -14.62
C ARG A 75 3.06 1.55 -13.80
N ALA A 76 3.28 2.85 -14.03
CA ALA A 76 4.26 3.64 -13.29
C ALA A 76 3.90 3.75 -11.79
N PHE A 77 2.63 3.63 -11.44
CA PHE A 77 2.13 3.77 -10.07
C PHE A 77 1.94 2.44 -9.36
N LEU A 78 2.15 1.30 -10.02
CA LEU A 78 1.95 -0.03 -9.45
C LEU A 78 3.30 -0.73 -9.18
N PRO A 79 3.35 -1.71 -8.25
CA PRO A 79 4.40 -2.70 -8.25
C PRO A 79 4.37 -3.48 -9.58
N LYS A 80 5.54 -3.76 -10.16
CA LYS A 80 5.60 -4.54 -11.41
C LYS A 80 5.02 -5.93 -11.20
N TYR A 81 4.13 -6.35 -12.11
CA TYR A 81 3.64 -7.72 -12.19
C TYR A 81 4.72 -8.64 -12.77
N LEU A 82 5.03 -9.72 -12.06
CA LEU A 82 6.07 -10.69 -12.41
C LEU A 82 5.50 -12.08 -12.74
N GLY A 83 4.20 -12.17 -13.02
CA GLY A 83 3.49 -13.43 -13.27
C GLY A 83 2.92 -14.07 -12.01
N THR A 84 2.58 -15.35 -12.11
CA THR A 84 2.20 -16.17 -10.96
C THR A 84 3.34 -17.12 -10.57
N TRP A 85 3.28 -17.63 -9.35
CA TRP A 85 4.22 -18.62 -8.83
C TRP A 85 3.45 -19.70 -8.09
N LYS A 86 3.75 -20.97 -8.40
CA LYS A 86 3.11 -22.14 -7.82
C LYS A 86 4.10 -22.93 -6.98
N THR A 87 3.62 -23.51 -5.89
CA THR A 87 4.42 -24.37 -5.01
C THR A 87 3.53 -25.38 -4.31
N ASN A 88 4.14 -26.41 -3.71
CA ASN A 88 3.45 -27.24 -2.74
C ASN A 88 3.53 -26.60 -1.34
N PHE A 89 2.41 -26.59 -0.62
CA PHE A 89 2.34 -26.18 0.78
C PHE A 89 1.40 -27.11 1.54
N LEU A 90 1.93 -27.79 2.57
CA LEU A 90 1.18 -28.76 3.37
C LEU A 90 0.48 -29.84 2.53
N GLY A 91 1.13 -30.31 1.45
CA GLY A 91 0.59 -31.34 0.56
C GLY A 91 -0.41 -30.84 -0.47
N GLN A 92 -0.66 -29.52 -0.55
CA GLN A 92 -1.56 -28.92 -1.53
C GLN A 92 -0.80 -28.01 -2.50
N GLU A 93 -1.17 -28.02 -3.78
CA GLU A 93 -0.71 -27.00 -4.72
C GLU A 93 -1.35 -25.66 -4.34
N VAL A 94 -0.51 -24.65 -4.15
CA VAL A 94 -0.92 -23.28 -3.87
C VAL A 94 -0.29 -22.35 -4.89
N GLU A 95 -1.02 -21.29 -5.24
CA GLU A 95 -0.59 -20.30 -6.22
C GLU A 95 -0.51 -18.91 -5.59
N TYR A 96 0.43 -18.12 -6.07
CA TYR A 96 0.68 -16.76 -5.63
C TYR A 96 0.79 -15.82 -6.82
N LEU A 97 0.24 -14.62 -6.66
CA LEU A 97 0.53 -13.46 -7.47
C LEU A 97 1.93 -12.96 -7.10
N ARG A 98 2.79 -12.81 -8.11
CA ARG A 98 4.19 -12.41 -7.91
C ARG A 98 4.39 -10.96 -8.34
N LEU A 99 4.85 -10.14 -7.41
CA LEU A 99 5.00 -8.69 -7.56
C LEU A 99 6.41 -8.23 -7.22
N GLU A 100 6.81 -7.09 -7.76
CA GLU A 100 8.00 -6.35 -7.31
C GLU A 100 7.93 -5.97 -5.83
N ASP A 101 9.04 -6.12 -5.12
CA ASP A 101 9.22 -5.55 -3.77
C ASP A 101 9.63 -4.08 -3.88
N VAL A 102 8.68 -3.18 -3.64
CA VAL A 102 8.88 -1.72 -3.67
C VAL A 102 9.94 -1.24 -2.67
N THR A 103 10.24 -2.04 -1.64
CA THR A 103 11.25 -1.70 -0.62
C THR A 103 12.66 -2.16 -0.97
N ARG A 104 12.83 -2.97 -2.04
CA ARG A 104 14.08 -3.67 -2.36
C ARG A 104 15.29 -2.74 -2.55
N GLU A 105 15.07 -1.57 -3.13
CA GLU A 105 16.14 -0.62 -3.43
C GLU A 105 16.49 0.31 -2.27
N PHE A 106 15.79 0.20 -1.14
CA PHE A 106 15.98 1.01 0.05
C PHE A 106 16.80 0.23 1.09
N ARG A 107 17.76 0.91 1.73
CA ARG A 107 18.61 0.34 2.78
C ARG A 107 17.91 0.40 4.14
N ARG A 108 17.35 1.55 4.49
CA ARG A 108 16.56 1.76 5.72
C ARG A 108 15.20 2.36 5.36
N PRO A 109 14.33 1.61 4.65
CA PRO A 109 13.03 2.12 4.24
C PRO A 109 12.17 2.45 5.46
N SER A 110 11.61 3.66 5.49
CA SER A 110 10.40 3.95 6.24
C SER A 110 9.20 3.76 5.32
N VAL A 111 8.16 3.09 5.79
CA VAL A 111 7.03 2.65 4.97
C VAL A 111 5.71 2.99 5.66
N MET A 112 4.74 3.49 4.91
CA MET A 112 3.37 3.72 5.37
C MET A 112 2.38 3.17 4.35
N ASP A 113 1.36 2.49 4.85
CA ASP A 113 0.21 2.03 4.07
C ASP A 113 -0.99 2.94 4.38
N VAL A 114 -1.45 3.70 3.39
CA VAL A 114 -2.60 4.59 3.50
C VAL A 114 -3.73 4.07 2.62
N LYS A 115 -4.82 3.59 3.25
CA LYS A 115 -6.03 3.22 2.53
C LYS A 115 -6.75 4.47 2.05
N ILE A 116 -7.06 4.52 0.76
CA ILE A 116 -7.69 5.68 0.13
C ILE A 116 -9.18 5.46 -0.08
N GLY A 117 -9.95 6.52 0.07
CA GLY A 117 -11.40 6.56 -0.14
C GLY A 117 -12.16 6.86 1.14
N ALA A 118 -13.15 7.76 1.02
CA ALA A 118 -14.13 8.02 2.07
C ALA A 118 -15.03 6.81 2.35
N GLN A 119 -15.32 6.04 1.29
CA GLN A 119 -16.00 4.76 1.32
C GLN A 119 -14.99 3.64 1.09
N THR A 120 -14.98 2.63 1.98
CA THR A 120 -14.02 1.50 1.92
C THR A 120 -14.67 0.14 1.61
N TYR A 121 -15.98 0.14 1.36
CA TYR A 121 -16.74 -1.02 0.87
C TYR A 121 -17.05 -0.87 -0.62
N ASP A 122 -17.09 -2.01 -1.31
CA ASP A 122 -17.34 -2.09 -2.75
C ASP A 122 -18.84 -2.16 -3.10
N PRO A 123 -19.22 -2.05 -4.39
CA PRO A 123 -20.62 -2.11 -4.81
C PRO A 123 -21.33 -3.45 -4.53
N LEU A 124 -20.58 -4.51 -4.21
CA LEU A 124 -21.13 -5.83 -3.89
C LEU A 124 -21.28 -6.04 -2.37
N ALA A 125 -20.96 -5.05 -1.54
CA ALA A 125 -21.06 -5.16 -0.10
C ALA A 125 -22.53 -5.17 0.35
N THR A 126 -22.87 -6.10 1.25
CA THR A 126 -24.18 -6.07 1.92
C THR A 126 -24.28 -4.85 2.84
N PRO A 127 -25.51 -4.39 3.18
CA PRO A 127 -25.69 -3.28 4.11
C PRO A 127 -24.97 -3.48 5.44
N GLU A 128 -24.94 -4.70 5.97
CA GLU A 128 -24.25 -5.04 7.21
C GLU A 128 -22.73 -4.91 7.06
N LYS A 129 -22.17 -5.37 5.93
CA LYS A 129 -20.74 -5.23 5.63
C LYS A 129 -20.36 -3.76 5.46
N ALA A 130 -21.20 -2.97 4.80
CA ALA A 130 -20.99 -1.54 4.62
C ALA A 130 -20.99 -0.81 5.98
N ALA A 131 -21.98 -1.08 6.84
CA ALA A 131 -22.06 -0.52 8.18
C ALA A 131 -20.84 -0.91 9.05
N LEU A 132 -20.35 -2.16 8.94
CA LEU A 132 -19.14 -2.60 9.62
C LEU A 132 -17.88 -1.88 9.12
N GLU A 133 -17.74 -1.64 7.81
CA GLU A 133 -16.60 -0.87 7.30
C GLU A 133 -16.65 0.60 7.73
N ASP A 134 -17.83 1.23 7.71
CA ASP A 134 -18.01 2.62 8.17
C ASP A 134 -17.76 2.77 9.68
N ALA A 135 -18.20 1.80 10.49
CA ALA A 135 -17.99 1.80 11.93
C ALA A 135 -16.51 1.62 12.34
N LYS A 136 -15.66 1.03 11.49
CA LYS A 136 -14.25 0.81 11.82
C LYS A 136 -13.48 2.11 12.03
N TYR A 137 -13.77 3.13 11.21
CA TYR A 137 -13.07 4.39 11.27
C TYR A 137 -14.03 5.55 10.93
N PRO A 138 -14.64 6.17 11.95
CA PRO A 138 -15.66 7.21 11.77
C PRO A 138 -15.20 8.40 10.92
N TRP A 139 -13.90 8.71 10.96
CA TRP A 139 -13.31 9.83 10.23
C TRP A 139 -13.03 9.55 8.76
N SER A 140 -13.26 8.32 8.26
CA SER A 140 -13.02 7.96 6.84
C SER A 140 -13.72 8.95 5.90
N ARG A 141 -14.97 9.32 6.19
CA ARG A 141 -15.77 10.22 5.35
C ARG A 141 -15.22 11.65 5.30
N GLN A 142 -14.63 12.13 6.39
CA GLN A 142 -14.12 13.49 6.50
C GLN A 142 -12.68 13.61 5.99
N LEU A 143 -11.83 12.64 6.35
CA LEU A 143 -10.42 12.61 5.96
C LEU A 143 -10.23 12.06 4.54
N GLY A 144 -11.14 11.21 4.07
CA GLY A 144 -11.05 10.57 2.75
C GLY A 144 -10.00 9.47 2.66
N PHE A 145 -9.28 9.16 3.75
CA PHE A 145 -8.30 8.09 3.81
C PHE A 145 -8.12 7.63 5.27
N ARG A 146 -7.38 6.54 5.48
CA ARG A 146 -6.89 6.14 6.82
C ARG A 146 -5.54 5.44 6.76
N ILE A 147 -4.74 5.62 7.80
CA ILE A 147 -3.46 4.91 7.96
C ILE A 147 -3.76 3.46 8.38
N LEU A 148 -3.30 2.46 7.62
CA LEU A 148 -3.39 1.05 8.02
C LEU A 148 -2.23 0.63 8.92
N GLY A 149 -1.09 1.28 8.73
CA GLY A 149 0.04 1.24 9.61
C GLY A 149 1.24 1.95 9.00
N MET A 150 2.29 2.09 9.78
CA MET A 150 3.58 2.59 9.32
C MET A 150 4.72 1.96 10.11
N ARG A 151 5.87 1.85 9.46
CA ARG A 151 7.13 1.43 10.04
C ARG A 151 8.16 2.51 9.75
N VAL A 152 8.59 3.22 10.78
CA VAL A 152 9.47 4.38 10.68
C VAL A 152 10.84 4.00 11.24
N PHE A 153 11.91 4.27 10.50
CA PHE A 153 13.27 4.06 10.99
C PHE A 153 13.75 5.30 11.76
N ASP A 154 14.03 5.11 13.04
CA ASP A 154 14.63 6.13 13.89
C ASP A 154 16.15 6.15 13.67
N LYS A 155 16.66 7.26 13.13
CA LYS A 155 18.09 7.41 12.81
C LYS A 155 18.97 7.49 14.06
N HIS A 156 18.44 8.01 15.16
CA HIS A 156 19.18 8.17 16.41
C HIS A 156 19.30 6.84 17.13
N GLU A 157 18.17 6.16 17.27
CA GLU A 157 18.07 4.87 17.98
C GLU A 157 18.48 3.67 17.11
N GLN A 158 18.67 3.89 15.80
CA GLN A 158 19.00 2.86 14.81
C GLN A 158 18.03 1.66 14.83
N LYS A 159 16.75 1.95 15.12
CA LYS A 159 15.69 0.93 15.27
C LYS A 159 14.41 1.35 14.56
N TYR A 160 13.51 0.39 14.40
CA TYR A 160 12.22 0.63 13.79
C TYR A 160 11.11 0.86 14.83
N CYS A 161 10.36 1.93 14.65
CA CYS A 161 9.11 2.20 15.36
C CYS A 161 7.95 1.70 14.48
N ILE A 162 7.17 0.76 15.00
CA ILE A 162 6.05 0.14 14.27
C ILE A 162 4.74 0.65 14.86
N TYR A 163 3.90 1.22 14.00
CA TYR A 163 2.59 1.75 14.33
C TYR A 163 1.56 0.94 13.54
N GLY A 164 0.86 0.04 14.23
CA GLY A 164 -0.09 -0.88 13.61
C GLY A 164 -1.47 -0.26 13.37
N LYS A 165 -2.41 -1.13 13.00
CA LYS A 165 -3.82 -0.80 12.75
C LYS A 165 -4.45 0.06 13.85
N ASP A 166 -4.20 -0.27 15.12
CA ASP A 166 -4.81 0.42 16.26
C ASP A 166 -4.33 1.88 16.38
N TYR A 167 -3.10 2.17 15.93
CA TYR A 167 -2.62 3.55 15.86
C TYR A 167 -3.37 4.34 14.79
N GLY A 168 -3.53 3.76 13.60
CA GLY A 168 -4.24 4.41 12.50
C GLY A 168 -5.72 4.67 12.81
N LEU A 169 -6.39 3.73 13.48
CA LEU A 169 -7.79 3.87 13.89
C LEU A 169 -8.02 4.94 14.96
N LYS A 170 -6.99 5.33 15.71
CA LYS A 170 -7.07 6.39 16.73
C LYS A 170 -6.88 7.79 16.15
N GLN A 171 -6.43 7.93 14.91
CA GLN A 171 -6.19 9.24 14.33
C GLN A 171 -7.50 9.99 14.09
N THR A 172 -7.52 11.28 14.37
CA THR A 172 -8.66 12.19 14.15
C THR A 172 -8.25 13.29 13.18
N PRO A 173 -9.19 14.16 12.73
CA PRO A 173 -8.83 15.35 11.96
C PRO A 173 -7.77 16.23 12.62
N ASP A 174 -7.72 16.26 13.96
CA ASP A 174 -6.77 17.09 14.70
C ASP A 174 -5.40 16.43 14.86
N THR A 175 -5.32 15.10 14.85
CA THR A 175 -4.04 14.37 15.07
C THR A 175 -3.40 13.85 13.79
N ILE A 176 -4.11 13.92 12.64
CA ILE A 176 -3.62 13.32 11.40
C ILE A 176 -2.34 13.99 10.90
N LEU A 177 -2.21 15.31 11.09
CA LEU A 177 -1.02 16.06 10.69
C LEU A 177 0.22 15.55 11.45
N ASP A 178 0.12 15.41 12.77
CA ASP A 178 1.18 14.88 13.64
C ASP A 178 1.56 13.44 13.27
N ALA A 179 0.58 12.62 12.86
CA ALA A 179 0.84 11.26 12.41
C ALA A 179 1.69 11.22 11.13
N PHE A 180 1.44 12.13 10.18
CA PHE A 180 2.29 12.26 8.98
C PHE A 180 3.65 12.88 9.28
N GLN A 181 3.74 13.85 10.19
CA GLN A 181 5.04 14.37 10.66
C GLN A 181 5.87 13.26 11.30
N THR A 182 5.25 12.44 12.16
CA THR A 182 5.87 11.25 12.77
C THR A 182 6.38 10.30 11.69
N PHE A 183 5.57 10.01 10.67
CA PHE A 183 5.97 9.17 9.55
C PHE A 183 7.16 9.72 8.79
N LEU A 184 7.20 11.04 8.55
CA LEU A 184 8.26 11.74 7.86
C LEU A 184 9.55 11.87 8.70
N GLY A 185 9.58 11.31 9.91
CA GLY A 185 10.72 11.37 10.82
C GLY A 185 10.93 12.75 11.44
N MET A 186 9.91 13.62 11.38
CA MET A 186 9.96 14.94 11.98
C MET A 186 9.81 14.82 13.49
N THR A 187 10.73 15.42 14.23
CA THR A 187 10.76 15.42 15.70
C THR A 187 11.15 16.80 16.21
N LEU A 188 11.06 17.04 17.51
CA LEU A 188 11.58 18.28 18.10
C LEU A 188 13.08 18.48 17.81
N GLN A 189 13.83 17.39 17.67
CA GLN A 189 15.26 17.40 17.35
C GLN A 189 15.54 17.49 15.83
N GLN A 190 14.58 17.08 15.00
CA GLN A 190 14.64 17.16 13.54
C GLN A 190 13.33 17.75 12.99
N PRO A 191 13.08 19.06 13.16
CA PRO A 191 11.82 19.68 12.76
C PRO A 191 11.74 19.96 11.25
N ASN A 192 12.85 19.80 10.52
CA ASN A 192 12.93 20.19 9.13
C ASN A 192 12.11 19.27 8.23
N VAL A 193 11.40 19.87 7.28
CA VAL A 193 10.70 19.16 6.21
C VAL A 193 11.69 18.30 5.41
N PRO A 194 11.42 17.00 5.18
CA PRO A 194 12.31 16.16 4.40
C PRO A 194 12.44 16.62 2.95
N THR A 195 13.67 16.62 2.42
CA THR A 195 13.97 17.13 1.07
C THR A 195 13.33 16.31 -0.06
N PHE A 196 12.88 15.07 0.21
CA PHE A 196 12.15 14.24 -0.76
C PHE A 196 10.65 14.54 -0.83
N LEU A 197 10.10 15.31 0.11
CA LEU A 197 8.66 15.56 0.18
C LEU A 197 8.10 16.20 -1.11
N PRO A 198 8.78 17.15 -1.78
CA PRO A 198 8.34 17.66 -3.08
C PRO A 198 8.22 16.56 -4.16
N ASP A 199 9.17 15.63 -4.21
CA ASP A 199 9.15 14.52 -5.17
C ASP A 199 8.01 13.54 -4.87
N LEU A 200 7.75 13.26 -3.58
CA LEU A 200 6.60 12.46 -3.16
C LEU A 200 5.27 13.12 -3.56
N LEU A 201 5.13 14.43 -3.32
CA LEU A 201 3.96 15.20 -3.73
C LEU A 201 3.76 15.17 -5.25
N ALA A 202 4.83 15.27 -6.04
CA ALA A 202 4.76 15.16 -7.49
C ALA A 202 4.26 13.77 -7.95
N GLN A 203 4.72 12.69 -7.31
CA GLN A 203 4.24 11.33 -7.60
C GLN A 203 2.75 11.17 -7.27
N LEU A 204 2.30 11.67 -6.12
CA LEU A 204 0.87 11.61 -5.74
C LEU A 204 0.00 12.45 -6.69
N GLU A 205 0.49 13.60 -7.14
CA GLU A 205 -0.17 14.42 -8.16
C GLU A 205 -0.28 13.71 -9.51
N HIS A 206 0.71 12.90 -9.89
CA HIS A 206 0.61 12.07 -11.10
C HIS A 206 -0.47 11.00 -10.97
N ILE A 207 -0.58 10.35 -9.80
CA ILE A 207 -1.68 9.43 -9.51
C ILE A 207 -3.02 10.18 -9.57
N ARG A 208 -3.11 11.37 -8.97
CA ARG A 208 -4.34 12.19 -8.96
C ARG A 208 -4.79 12.53 -10.37
N ARG A 209 -3.88 13.04 -11.21
CA ARG A 209 -4.16 13.36 -12.62
C ARG A 209 -4.62 12.14 -13.41
N TRP A 210 -4.04 10.96 -13.15
CA TRP A 210 -4.50 9.73 -13.80
C TRP A 210 -5.98 9.44 -13.48
N PHE A 211 -6.36 9.54 -12.19
CA PHE A 211 -7.74 9.40 -11.75
C PHE A 211 -8.71 10.47 -12.30
N GLU A 212 -8.21 11.67 -12.61
CA GLU A 212 -8.98 12.74 -13.27
C GLU A 212 -9.20 12.51 -14.76
N THR A 213 -8.53 11.53 -15.36
CA THR A 213 -8.62 11.26 -16.81
C THR A 213 -9.30 9.93 -17.11
N GLN A 214 -9.04 8.90 -16.31
CA GLN A 214 -9.56 7.56 -16.53
C GLN A 214 -11.01 7.42 -16.05
N HIS A 215 -11.78 6.62 -16.75
CA HIS A 215 -13.17 6.28 -16.39
C HIS A 215 -13.40 4.77 -16.39
N GLN A 216 -12.33 3.97 -16.37
CA GLN A 216 -12.40 2.52 -16.56
C GLN A 216 -12.48 1.77 -15.23
N TYR A 217 -11.95 2.33 -14.15
CA TYR A 217 -11.83 1.66 -12.86
C TYR A 217 -12.27 2.52 -11.68
N ALA A 218 -13.04 1.91 -10.79
CA ALA A 218 -13.32 2.40 -9.45
C ALA A 218 -12.59 1.49 -8.44
N PHE A 219 -11.84 2.11 -7.54
CA PHE A 219 -10.96 1.50 -6.57
C PHE A 219 -11.56 1.64 -5.18
N TYR A 220 -11.89 0.52 -4.56
CA TYR A 220 -12.37 0.48 -3.19
C TYR A 220 -11.34 -0.23 -2.33
N SER A 221 -11.17 0.22 -1.08
CA SER A 221 -10.34 -0.47 -0.09
C SER A 221 -8.87 -0.71 -0.49
N SER A 222 -8.38 -0.08 -1.57
CA SER A 222 -6.98 -0.09 -1.98
C SER A 222 -6.20 1.00 -1.25
N SER A 223 -4.88 0.92 -1.36
CA SER A 223 -3.98 1.80 -0.63
C SER A 223 -2.96 2.47 -1.53
N VAL A 224 -2.41 3.57 -1.07
CA VAL A 224 -1.11 4.09 -1.51
C VAL A 224 -0.07 3.71 -0.47
N LEU A 225 0.91 2.93 -0.89
CA LEU A 225 2.11 2.59 -0.13
C LEU A 225 3.17 3.67 -0.39
N ILE A 226 3.57 4.36 0.67
CA ILE A 226 4.61 5.39 0.64
C ILE A 226 5.86 4.80 1.26
N VAL A 227 6.99 4.87 0.55
CA VAL A 227 8.30 4.40 1.01
C VAL A 227 9.32 5.51 0.81
N TYR A 228 10.20 5.74 1.79
CA TYR A 228 11.35 6.63 1.61
C TYR A 228 12.60 6.09 2.31
N GLU A 229 13.77 6.52 1.84
CA GLU A 229 15.05 6.20 2.46
C GLU A 229 15.25 7.08 3.71
N SER A 230 15.34 6.44 4.87
CA SER A 230 15.45 7.16 6.14
C SER A 230 16.89 7.57 6.43
N GLN A 231 17.88 6.89 5.85
CA GLN A 231 19.29 7.19 6.10
C GLN A 231 20.05 7.34 4.77
N THR A 232 20.55 8.55 4.52
CA THR A 232 21.51 8.81 3.45
C THR A 232 22.93 8.74 3.98
N ASP A 233 23.75 7.86 3.43
CA ASP A 233 25.17 7.83 3.73
C ASP A 233 25.88 8.92 2.90
N SER A 234 26.82 9.63 3.52
CA SER A 234 27.56 10.74 2.91
C SER A 234 28.39 10.37 1.68
N SER A 235 28.60 9.08 1.42
CA SER A 235 29.33 8.55 0.26
C SER A 235 28.44 8.07 -0.89
N ASP A 236 27.12 7.99 -0.70
CA ASP A 236 26.21 7.45 -1.72
C ASP A 236 25.55 8.61 -2.47
N SER A 237 25.99 8.83 -3.71
CA SER A 237 25.38 9.82 -4.63
C SER A 237 23.98 9.41 -5.09
N LYS A 238 23.45 8.27 -4.63
CA LYS A 238 22.05 7.92 -4.77
C LYS A 238 21.23 8.85 -3.87
N ALA A 239 20.65 9.85 -4.52
CA ALA A 239 19.76 10.86 -3.94
C ALA A 239 18.79 10.29 -2.89
N VAL A 240 18.40 11.15 -1.94
CA VAL A 240 17.24 10.94 -1.08
C VAL A 240 16.09 10.42 -1.96
N ARG A 241 15.60 9.21 -1.66
CA ARG A 241 14.62 8.50 -2.49
C ARG A 241 13.31 8.38 -1.77
N CYS A 242 12.23 8.56 -2.52
CA CYS A 242 10.89 8.19 -2.10
C CYS A 242 10.11 7.60 -3.26
N VAL A 243 9.13 6.76 -2.96
CA VAL A 243 8.19 6.21 -3.94
C VAL A 243 6.79 6.11 -3.34
N ALA A 244 5.79 6.46 -4.14
CA ALA A 244 4.38 6.19 -3.86
C ALA A 244 3.86 5.16 -4.89
N LYS A 245 3.33 4.03 -4.40
CA LYS A 245 2.73 2.98 -5.23
C LYS A 245 1.31 2.67 -4.78
N MET A 246 0.39 2.55 -5.71
CA MET A 246 -0.93 1.98 -5.44
C MET A 246 -0.81 0.47 -5.25
N ILE A 247 -1.49 -0.08 -4.24
CA ILE A 247 -1.52 -1.51 -3.91
C ILE A 247 -2.94 -1.96 -3.51
N ASP A 248 -3.11 -3.27 -3.34
CA ASP A 248 -4.33 -3.93 -2.85
C ASP A 248 -5.55 -3.77 -3.78
N PHE A 249 -5.49 -4.40 -4.95
CA PHE A 249 -6.53 -4.28 -6.00
C PHE A 249 -7.65 -5.32 -5.95
N ALA A 250 -7.84 -5.94 -4.78
CA ALA A 250 -8.87 -6.93 -4.52
C ALA A 250 -10.31 -6.44 -4.77
N HIS A 251 -10.53 -5.13 -4.73
CA HIS A 251 -11.83 -4.48 -4.84
C HIS A 251 -11.82 -3.38 -5.91
N VAL A 252 -11.18 -3.65 -7.05
CA VAL A 252 -11.23 -2.79 -8.24
C VAL A 252 -12.32 -3.25 -9.19
N PHE A 253 -13.22 -2.34 -9.57
CA PHE A 253 -14.40 -2.63 -10.38
C PHE A 253 -14.40 -1.77 -11.66
N PRO A 254 -14.99 -2.28 -12.77
CA PRO A 254 -15.24 -1.44 -13.93
C PRO A 254 -16.21 -0.31 -13.56
N THR A 255 -16.03 0.85 -14.17
CA THR A 255 -16.93 2.01 -14.07
C THR A 255 -17.05 2.70 -15.42
N LEU A 256 -17.96 3.66 -15.54
CA LEU A 256 -18.05 4.64 -16.64
C LEU A 256 -17.90 6.08 -16.12
N GLU A 257 -17.76 6.26 -14.81
CA GLU A 257 -17.59 7.54 -14.13
C GLU A 257 -16.19 7.68 -13.55
N TYR A 258 -15.78 8.93 -13.29
CA TYR A 258 -14.65 9.21 -12.42
C TYR A 258 -14.82 8.58 -11.04
N ASP A 259 -13.75 8.00 -10.51
CA ASP A 259 -13.72 7.56 -9.12
C ASP A 259 -13.59 8.76 -8.18
N LYS A 260 -14.71 9.43 -7.94
CA LYS A 260 -14.84 10.58 -7.04
C LYS A 260 -14.42 10.23 -5.62
N ASN A 261 -14.63 8.98 -5.19
CA ASN A 261 -14.28 8.51 -3.85
C ASN A 261 -12.76 8.48 -3.66
N TYR A 262 -12.04 7.87 -4.61
CA TYR A 262 -10.59 7.79 -4.57
C TYR A 262 -9.95 9.17 -4.77
N LEU A 263 -10.46 9.97 -5.72
CA LEU A 263 -10.01 11.34 -5.95
C LEU A 263 -10.13 12.20 -4.69
N HIS A 264 -11.27 12.14 -4.00
CA HIS A 264 -11.48 12.87 -2.75
C HIS A 264 -10.40 12.51 -1.71
N GLY A 265 -10.16 11.21 -1.50
CA GLY A 265 -9.16 10.72 -0.57
C GLY A 265 -7.74 11.13 -0.92
N LEU A 266 -7.38 11.02 -2.18
CA LEU A 266 -6.04 11.38 -2.66
C LEU A 266 -5.80 12.89 -2.57
N CYS A 267 -6.80 13.73 -2.89
CA CYS A 267 -6.72 15.18 -2.70
C CYS A 267 -6.50 15.54 -1.23
N LYS A 268 -7.20 14.88 -0.30
CA LYS A 268 -7.02 15.10 1.14
C LYS A 268 -5.63 14.67 1.61
N LEU A 269 -5.14 13.52 1.17
CA LEU A 269 -3.77 13.05 1.48
C LEU A 269 -2.72 14.06 1.00
N ILE A 270 -2.84 14.53 -0.25
CA ILE A 270 -1.95 15.54 -0.82
C ILE A 270 -2.03 16.85 -0.02
N SER A 271 -3.22 17.26 0.41
CA SER A 271 -3.42 18.47 1.21
C SER A 271 -2.66 18.41 2.53
N VAL A 272 -2.74 17.29 3.26
CA VAL A 272 -2.01 17.11 4.54
C VAL A 272 -0.50 17.19 4.32
N LEU A 273 0.02 16.52 3.28
CA LEU A 273 1.45 16.56 2.97
C LEU A 273 1.92 17.96 2.51
N ARG A 274 1.07 18.71 1.80
CA ARG A 274 1.34 20.11 1.44
C ARG A 274 1.39 21.02 2.65
N GLU A 275 0.48 20.84 3.60
CA GLU A 275 0.48 21.60 4.84
C GLU A 275 1.81 21.43 5.58
N ILE A 276 2.30 20.19 5.67
CA ILE A 276 3.63 19.90 6.25
C ILE A 276 4.76 20.56 5.43
N ALA A 277 4.66 20.55 4.10
CA ALA A 277 5.69 21.15 3.24
C ALA A 277 5.78 22.68 3.34
N HIS A 278 4.76 23.33 3.89
CA HIS A 278 4.66 24.79 4.03
C HIS A 278 4.72 25.28 5.49
N ALA A 279 4.83 24.35 6.45
CA ALA A 279 5.00 24.65 7.88
C ALA A 279 6.46 24.98 8.21
#